data_AF-A0A950T2Q1-F1
#
_entry.id   AF-A0A950T2Q1-F1
#
_cell.length_a   1.000
_cell.length_b   1.000
_cell.length_c   1.000
_cell.angle_alpha   90.00
_cell.angle_beta   90.00
_cell.angle_gamma   90.00
#
_symmetry.space_group_name_H-M   'P 1'
#
loop_
_entity.id
_entity.type
_entity.pdbx_description
1 polymer ?
#
loop_
_entity_poly.entity_id
_entity_poly.type
_entity_poly.pdbx_seq_one_letter_code
_entity_poly.pdbx_strand_id
1 'polypeptide(L)'
;MSERIPVENIFTPQGMLGDVSKQPNLDFLMNIFNIPRVYSVSGFGEWNVGQHTVAVAFLALYWSSFNGYAQEKRDRLVTLALVHDAHEAVIGDILPVFKTPEVKEAIDTIQKDILNAFAIEEDQTLQEELKMLDMISFLYEISQSSPKGMNSSKKELLEKIYDRQRQTIFSYIQGTKIRAEQLTDFLNLMKL
;
A
#
# COMPACT_ATOMS: atom_id res chain seq x y z
N MET A 1 -0.06 34.87 2.96
CA MET A 1 -0.04 34.30 1.60
C MET A 1 0.73 33.00 1.72
N SER A 2 0.11 31.86 1.45
CA SER A 2 0.84 30.58 1.37
C SER A 2 1.59 30.61 0.04
N GLU A 3 2.91 30.70 0.09
CA GLU A 3 3.74 30.44 -1.08
C GLU A 3 3.54 28.97 -1.46
N ARG A 4 2.89 28.72 -2.60
CA ARG A 4 2.79 27.38 -3.17
C ARG A 4 4.15 27.02 -3.73
N ILE A 5 4.84 26.09 -3.09
CA ILE A 5 6.02 25.45 -3.67
C ILE A 5 5.51 24.40 -4.66
N PRO A 6 5.80 24.52 -5.97
CA PRO A 6 5.40 23.51 -6.95
C PRO A 6 6.07 22.17 -6.64
N VAL A 7 5.34 21.06 -6.81
CA VAL A 7 5.79 19.70 -6.46
C VAL A 7 7.06 19.33 -7.22
N GLU A 8 7.14 19.74 -8.49
CA GLU A 8 8.31 19.57 -9.35
C GLU A 8 9.59 20.20 -8.79
N ASN A 9 9.46 21.19 -7.91
CA ASN A 9 10.57 21.94 -7.31
C ASN A 9 10.97 21.41 -5.92
N ILE A 10 10.39 20.30 -5.46
CA ILE A 10 10.80 19.66 -4.21
C ILE A 10 12.13 18.92 -4.42
N PHE A 11 13.13 19.22 -3.58
CA PHE A 11 14.40 18.52 -3.59
C PHE A 11 14.32 17.24 -2.75
N THR A 12 14.67 16.10 -3.34
CA THR A 12 14.85 14.81 -2.67
C THR A 12 16.34 14.45 -2.59
N PRO A 13 16.77 13.49 -1.75
CA PRO A 13 18.16 13.03 -1.74
C PRO A 13 18.65 12.53 -3.11
N GLN A 14 17.74 12.17 -4.03
CA GLN A 14 18.04 11.65 -5.36
C GLN A 14 17.98 12.73 -6.46
N GLY A 15 17.49 13.95 -6.17
CA GLY A 15 17.40 15.04 -7.13
C GLY A 15 16.09 15.84 -7.01
N MET A 16 15.79 16.65 -8.03
CA MET A 16 14.53 17.37 -8.10
C MET A 16 13.39 16.41 -8.40
N LEU A 17 12.30 16.48 -7.64
CA LEU A 17 11.17 15.55 -7.74
C LEU A 17 10.60 15.48 -9.16
N GLY A 18 10.45 16.63 -9.83
CA GLY A 18 9.93 16.68 -11.20
C GLY A 18 10.79 15.99 -12.26
N ASP A 19 12.05 15.69 -11.93
CA ASP A 19 12.99 14.93 -12.78
C ASP A 19 13.05 13.46 -12.34
N VAL A 20 13.19 13.20 -11.04
CA VAL A 20 13.38 11.84 -10.52
C VAL A 20 12.10 11.00 -10.58
N SER A 21 10.90 11.60 -10.52
CA SER A 21 9.64 10.84 -10.70
C SER A 21 9.49 10.30 -12.13
N LYS A 22 9.99 11.05 -13.12
CA LYS A 22 9.89 10.72 -14.55
C LYS A 22 11.01 9.81 -15.05
N GLN A 23 12.13 9.78 -14.34
CA GLN A 23 13.26 8.90 -14.59
C GLN A 23 13.76 8.29 -13.27
N PRO A 24 12.93 7.49 -12.57
CA PRO A 24 13.28 6.93 -11.28
C PRO A 24 14.44 5.95 -11.44
N ASN A 25 15.52 6.20 -10.72
CA ASN A 25 16.61 5.23 -10.58
C ASN A 25 16.27 4.21 -9.49
N LEU A 26 17.11 3.19 -9.35
CA LEU A 26 16.89 2.15 -8.35
C LEU A 26 16.91 2.71 -6.92
N ASP A 27 17.81 3.63 -6.60
CA ASP A 27 17.92 4.21 -5.25
C ASP A 27 16.66 4.98 -4.85
N PHE A 28 16.04 5.67 -5.81
CA PHE A 28 14.77 6.36 -5.62
C PHE A 28 13.68 5.35 -5.24
N LEU A 29 13.50 4.28 -6.01
CA LEU A 29 12.49 3.26 -5.71
C LEU A 29 12.79 2.51 -4.41
N MET A 30 14.06 2.16 -4.17
CA MET A 30 14.47 1.44 -2.95
C MET A 30 14.29 2.27 -1.69
N ASN A 31 14.12 3.59 -1.81
CA ASN A 31 13.84 4.45 -0.66
C ASN A 31 12.55 4.06 0.07
N ILE A 32 11.59 3.38 -0.56
CA ILE A 32 10.39 2.83 0.12
C ILE A 32 10.73 1.95 1.33
N PHE A 33 11.88 1.27 1.33
CA PHE A 33 12.31 0.45 2.46
C PHE A 33 12.85 1.27 3.64
N ASN A 34 13.15 2.55 3.43
CA ASN A 34 13.56 3.48 4.48
C ASN A 34 12.37 4.25 5.07
N ILE A 35 11.20 4.19 4.45
CA ILE A 35 10.01 4.91 4.90
C ILE A 35 9.25 4.03 5.90
N PRO A 36 9.18 4.41 7.18
CA PRO A 36 8.39 3.66 8.16
C PRO A 36 6.90 3.81 7.86
N ARG A 37 6.13 2.74 8.06
CA ARG A 37 4.66 2.82 8.06
C ARG A 37 4.21 3.69 9.23
N VAL A 38 3.18 4.53 9.04
CA VAL A 38 2.65 5.38 10.12
C VAL A 38 2.12 4.54 11.29
N TYR A 39 1.63 3.34 10.99
CA TYR A 39 1.27 2.37 12.01
C TYR A 39 2.47 1.95 12.90
N SER A 40 3.65 1.76 12.29
CA SER A 40 4.87 1.42 13.03
C SER A 40 5.42 2.57 13.86
N VAL A 41 5.39 3.82 13.36
CA VAL A 41 5.78 4.98 14.18
C VAL A 41 4.82 5.22 15.36
N SER A 42 3.60 4.69 15.30
CA SER A 42 2.65 4.69 16.41
C SER A 42 3.01 3.68 17.53
N GLY A 43 4.12 2.96 17.38
CA GLY A 43 4.65 2.02 18.37
C GLY A 43 4.17 0.58 18.20
N PHE A 44 3.57 0.25 17.05
CA PHE A 44 3.06 -1.08 16.71
C PHE A 44 3.84 -1.66 15.52
N GLY A 45 4.87 -2.45 15.83
CA GLY A 45 5.70 -3.11 14.81
C GLY A 45 6.87 -2.27 14.29
N GLU A 46 7.60 -2.83 13.32
CA GLU A 46 8.79 -2.24 12.69
C GLU A 46 8.67 -2.27 11.15
N TRP A 47 7.44 -2.16 10.65
CA TRP A 47 7.14 -2.24 9.23
C TRP A 47 7.52 -0.95 8.49
N ASN A 48 8.07 -1.11 7.30
CA ASN A 48 8.29 -0.05 6.32
C ASN A 48 7.40 -0.25 5.08
N VAL A 49 7.30 0.79 4.25
CA VAL A 49 6.47 0.79 3.04
C VAL A 49 6.91 -0.29 2.05
N GLY A 50 8.22 -0.52 1.92
CA GLY A 50 8.74 -1.60 1.07
C GLY A 50 8.29 -3.00 1.50
N GLN A 51 8.31 -3.29 2.79
CA GLN A 51 7.81 -4.56 3.33
C GLN A 51 6.30 -4.72 3.09
N HIS A 52 5.52 -3.66 3.32
CA HIS A 52 4.09 -3.63 3.01
C HIS A 52 3.86 -3.95 1.53
N THR A 53 4.53 -3.22 0.64
CA THR A 53 4.42 -3.35 -0.82
C THR A 53 4.72 -4.76 -1.30
N VAL A 54 5.79 -5.36 -0.80
CA VAL A 54 6.15 -6.76 -1.11
C VAL A 54 5.10 -7.74 -0.57
N ALA A 55 4.55 -7.50 0.61
CA ALA A 55 3.47 -8.34 1.15
C ALA A 55 2.20 -8.25 0.29
N VAL A 56 1.84 -7.06 -0.22
CA VAL A 56 0.73 -6.91 -1.19
C VAL A 56 1.00 -7.71 -2.46
N ALA A 57 2.23 -7.66 -2.99
CA ALA A 57 2.60 -8.42 -4.18
C ALA A 57 2.53 -9.95 -3.97
N PHE A 58 2.94 -10.45 -2.80
CA PHE A 58 2.75 -11.87 -2.47
C PHE A 58 1.28 -12.23 -2.31
N LEU A 59 0.48 -11.38 -1.66
CA LEU A 59 -0.96 -11.58 -1.57
C LEU A 59 -1.63 -11.59 -2.95
N ALA A 60 -1.17 -10.77 -3.90
CA ALA A 60 -1.62 -10.80 -5.29
C ALA A 60 -1.32 -12.14 -5.98
N LEU A 61 -0.15 -12.75 -5.71
CA LEU A 61 0.16 -14.10 -6.20
C LEU A 61 -0.78 -15.15 -5.61
N TYR A 62 -0.97 -15.14 -4.29
CA TYR A 62 -1.90 -16.08 -3.63
C TYR A 62 -3.33 -15.90 -4.10
N TRP A 63 -3.80 -14.66 -4.22
CA TRP A 63 -5.14 -14.33 -4.69
C TRP A 63 -5.35 -14.77 -6.14
N SER A 64 -4.37 -14.53 -7.00
CA SER A 64 -4.42 -14.97 -8.40
C SER A 64 -4.46 -16.49 -8.52
N SER A 65 -3.68 -17.21 -7.70
CA SER A 65 -3.71 -18.67 -7.64
C SER A 65 -5.04 -19.20 -7.11
N PHE A 66 -5.57 -18.58 -6.05
CA PHE A 66 -6.84 -18.95 -5.44
C PHE A 66 -8.00 -18.83 -6.43
N ASN A 67 -7.96 -17.83 -7.30
CA ASN A 67 -8.99 -17.58 -8.31
C ASN A 67 -8.72 -18.21 -9.68
N GLY A 68 -7.60 -18.93 -9.84
CA GLY A 68 -7.24 -19.53 -11.12
C GLY A 68 -7.04 -18.51 -12.25
N TYR A 69 -6.49 -17.34 -11.94
CA TYR A 69 -6.26 -16.29 -12.95
C TYR A 69 -5.26 -16.73 -14.01
N ALA A 70 -5.51 -16.28 -15.25
CA ALA A 70 -4.55 -16.39 -16.33
C ALA A 70 -3.25 -15.64 -15.95
N GLN A 71 -2.13 -16.13 -16.47
CA GLN A 71 -0.82 -15.57 -16.20
C GLN A 71 -0.75 -14.06 -16.45
N GLU A 72 -1.33 -13.57 -17.54
CA GLU A 72 -1.34 -12.14 -17.87
C GLU A 72 -2.03 -11.29 -16.80
N LYS A 73 -3.21 -11.70 -16.33
CA LYS A 73 -3.93 -11.00 -15.25
C LYS A 73 -3.14 -11.02 -13.95
N ARG A 74 -2.56 -12.17 -13.58
CA ARG A 74 -1.71 -12.32 -12.40
C ARG A 74 -0.52 -11.36 -12.47
N ASP A 75 0.23 -11.41 -13.56
CA ASP A 75 1.47 -10.65 -13.72
C ASP A 75 1.17 -9.14 -13.72
N ARG A 76 0.05 -8.72 -14.31
CA ARG A 76 -0.44 -7.33 -14.22
C ARG A 76 -0.78 -6.94 -12.79
N LEU A 77 -1.56 -7.74 -12.06
CA LEU A 77 -1.94 -7.45 -10.67
C LEU A 77 -0.71 -7.37 -9.75
N VAL A 78 0.25 -8.29 -9.90
CA VAL A 78 1.50 -8.30 -9.14
C VAL A 78 2.36 -7.08 -9.47
N THR A 79 2.43 -6.70 -10.74
CA THR A 79 3.15 -5.49 -11.17
C THR A 79 2.55 -4.25 -10.52
N LEU A 80 1.22 -4.09 -10.57
CA LEU A 80 0.53 -2.97 -9.93
C LEU A 80 0.74 -2.99 -8.40
N ALA A 81 0.69 -4.17 -7.78
CA ALA A 81 0.97 -4.32 -6.35
C ALA A 81 2.39 -3.89 -5.96
N LEU A 82 3.40 -4.16 -6.78
CA LEU A 82 4.79 -3.75 -6.51
C LEU A 82 5.00 -2.24 -6.60
N VAL A 83 4.15 -1.50 -7.31
CA VAL A 83 4.34 -0.08 -7.58
C VAL A 83 3.26 0.81 -6.97
N HIS A 84 2.23 0.26 -6.32
CA HIS A 84 1.08 1.04 -5.85
C HIS A 84 1.45 2.17 -4.86
N ASP A 85 2.45 1.92 -4.02
CA ASP A 85 2.99 2.88 -3.04
C ASP A 85 4.34 3.49 -3.49
N ALA A 86 4.70 3.40 -4.77
CA ALA A 86 5.98 3.93 -5.25
C ALA A 86 6.12 5.45 -5.01
N HIS A 87 5.01 6.19 -5.02
CA HIS A 87 4.97 7.61 -4.67
C HIS A 87 5.43 7.90 -3.22
N GLU A 88 5.29 6.94 -2.30
CA GLU A 88 5.71 7.09 -0.90
C GLU A 88 7.23 7.12 -0.74
N ALA A 89 7.99 6.67 -1.74
CA ALA A 89 9.44 6.84 -1.79
C ALA A 89 9.87 8.32 -1.67
N VAL A 90 8.97 9.25 -1.97
CA VAL A 90 9.21 10.69 -1.96
C VAL A 90 8.48 11.35 -0.81
N ILE A 91 7.18 11.13 -0.73
CA ILE A 91 6.32 11.91 0.16
C ILE A 91 6.23 11.30 1.56
N GLY A 92 6.77 10.09 1.75
CA GLY A 92 6.59 9.27 2.94
C GLY A 92 5.21 8.62 3.00
N ASP A 93 4.98 7.83 4.05
CA ASP A 93 3.65 7.29 4.34
C ASP A 93 2.80 8.38 5.02
N ILE A 94 1.75 8.83 4.34
CA ILE A 94 0.85 9.89 4.83
C ILE A 94 -0.49 9.26 5.18
N LEU A 95 -0.96 9.45 6.41
CA LEU A 95 -2.28 8.96 6.80
C LEU A 95 -3.39 9.58 5.94
N PRO A 96 -4.44 8.81 5.60
CA PRO A 96 -5.56 9.30 4.79
C PRO A 96 -6.19 10.61 5.27
N VAL A 97 -6.26 10.83 6.60
CA VAL A 97 -6.82 12.06 7.21
C VAL A 97 -6.01 13.32 6.90
N PHE A 98 -4.73 13.18 6.56
CA PHE A 98 -3.83 14.29 6.22
C PHE A 98 -3.71 14.52 4.72
N LYS A 99 -4.31 13.66 3.87
CA LYS A 99 -4.30 13.82 2.41
C LYS A 99 -5.38 14.85 2.00
N THR A 100 -5.01 16.14 1.98
CA THR A 100 -5.84 17.21 1.38
C THR A 100 -6.03 16.97 -0.13
N PRO A 101 -7.00 17.61 -0.80
CA PRO A 101 -7.17 17.49 -2.25
C PRO A 101 -5.88 17.78 -3.03
N GLU A 102 -5.12 18.78 -2.62
CA GLU A 102 -3.84 19.16 -3.25
C GLU A 102 -2.77 18.09 -3.05
N VAL A 103 -2.71 17.47 -1.86
CA VAL A 103 -1.80 16.36 -1.58
C VAL A 103 -2.17 15.14 -2.43
N LYS A 104 -3.46 14.87 -2.63
CA LYS A 104 -3.91 13.78 -3.51
C LYS A 104 -3.52 14.02 -4.96
N GLU A 105 -3.72 15.23 -5.48
CA GLU A 105 -3.32 15.59 -6.84
C GLU A 105 -1.80 15.43 -7.04
N ALA A 106 -0.99 15.83 -6.05
CA ALA A 106 0.44 15.63 -6.06
C ALA A 106 0.82 14.14 -6.06
N ILE A 107 0.17 13.34 -5.20
CA ILE A 107 0.35 11.88 -5.15
C ILE A 107 0.06 11.26 -6.52
N ASP A 108 -1.10 11.56 -7.09
CA ASP A 108 -1.54 11.00 -8.36
C ASP A 108 -0.58 11.38 -9.49
N THR A 109 -0.06 12.61 -9.47
CA THR A 109 0.92 13.08 -10.45
C THR A 109 2.24 12.30 -10.34
N ILE A 110 2.81 12.19 -9.13
CA ILE A 110 4.06 11.46 -8.88
C ILE A 110 3.90 9.98 -9.26
N GLN A 111 2.79 9.37 -8.84
CA GLN A 111 2.49 7.97 -9.13
C GLN A 111 2.40 7.75 -10.65
N LYS A 112 1.68 8.62 -11.36
CA LYS A 112 1.54 8.54 -12.81
C LYS A 112 2.87 8.71 -13.54
N ASP A 113 3.72 9.64 -13.11
CA ASP A 113 5.07 9.80 -13.67
C ASP A 113 5.89 8.51 -13.55
N ILE A 114 5.86 7.87 -12.38
CA ILE A 114 6.58 6.60 -12.13
C ILE A 114 6.02 5.48 -13.01
N LEU A 115 4.69 5.34 -13.08
CA LEU A 115 4.05 4.32 -13.94
C LEU A 115 4.44 4.52 -15.42
N ASN A 116 4.40 5.77 -15.90
CA ASN A 116 4.79 6.10 -17.27
C ASN A 116 6.26 5.78 -17.54
N ALA A 117 7.16 6.04 -16.58
CA ALA A 117 8.58 5.77 -16.74
C ALA A 117 8.90 4.28 -16.96
N PHE A 118 8.07 3.39 -16.41
CA PHE A 118 8.18 1.94 -16.59
C PHE A 118 7.21 1.35 -17.63
N ALA A 119 6.47 2.21 -18.35
CA ALA A 119 5.41 1.80 -19.28
C ALA A 119 4.37 0.85 -18.64
N ILE A 120 4.05 1.09 -17.37
CA ILE A 120 3.03 0.35 -16.63
C ILE A 120 1.68 1.03 -16.85
N GLU A 121 0.76 0.33 -17.51
CA GLU A 121 -0.60 0.80 -17.66
C GLU A 121 -1.43 0.45 -16.43
N GLU A 122 -2.19 1.42 -15.94
CA GLU A 122 -3.21 1.19 -14.93
C GLU A 122 -4.34 0.34 -15.51
N ASP A 123 -4.79 -0.64 -14.73
CA ASP A 123 -5.95 -1.47 -15.07
C ASP A 123 -7.06 -1.23 -14.04
N GLN A 124 -8.06 -0.46 -14.46
CA GLN A 124 -9.22 -0.13 -13.63
C GLN A 124 -10.01 -1.38 -13.21
N THR A 125 -9.90 -2.48 -13.96
CA THR A 125 -10.58 -3.74 -13.61
C THR A 125 -9.93 -4.45 -12.42
N LEU A 126 -8.67 -4.12 -12.11
CA LEU A 126 -7.89 -4.70 -11.01
C LEU A 126 -7.87 -3.80 -9.77
N GLN A 127 -8.35 -2.56 -9.86
CA GLN A 127 -8.26 -1.59 -8.77
C GLN A 127 -8.96 -2.06 -7.49
N GLU A 128 -10.14 -2.68 -7.63
CA GLU A 128 -10.89 -3.22 -6.49
C GLU A 128 -10.10 -4.33 -5.78
N GLU A 129 -9.49 -5.23 -6.55
CA GLU A 129 -8.70 -6.33 -6.03
C GLU A 129 -7.42 -5.84 -5.36
N LEU A 130 -6.69 -4.94 -6.03
CA LEU A 130 -5.47 -4.34 -5.49
C LEU A 130 -5.75 -3.61 -4.18
N LYS A 131 -6.82 -2.82 -4.11
CA LYS A 131 -7.15 -2.07 -2.89
C LYS A 131 -7.53 -3.01 -1.75
N MET A 132 -8.28 -4.08 -2.02
CA MET A 132 -8.57 -5.10 -1.02
C MET A 132 -7.27 -5.77 -0.53
N LEU A 133 -6.35 -6.11 -1.43
CA LEU A 133 -5.08 -6.76 -1.07
C LEU A 133 -4.16 -5.87 -0.24
N ASP A 134 -4.09 -4.57 -0.52
CA ASP A 134 -3.47 -3.54 0.34
C ASP A 134 -4.07 -3.60 1.75
N MET A 135 -5.40 -3.58 1.87
CA MET A 135 -6.07 -3.65 3.18
C MET A 135 -5.82 -4.97 3.92
N ILE A 136 -5.71 -6.10 3.21
CA ILE A 136 -5.36 -7.41 3.78
C ILE A 136 -3.89 -7.43 4.21
N SER A 137 -2.99 -6.80 3.46
CA SER A 137 -1.58 -6.65 3.85
C SER A 137 -1.48 -5.91 5.17
N PHE A 138 -2.23 -4.82 5.35
CA PHE A 138 -2.27 -4.13 6.63
C PHE A 138 -2.83 -5.00 7.77
N LEU A 139 -3.84 -5.84 7.50
CA LEU A 139 -4.33 -6.83 8.48
C LEU A 139 -3.23 -7.82 8.87
N TYR A 140 -2.45 -8.29 7.89
CA TYR A 140 -1.29 -9.14 8.12
C TYR A 140 -0.23 -8.44 8.98
N GLU A 141 0.10 -7.17 8.71
CA GLU A 141 1.04 -6.39 9.52
C GLU A 141 0.62 -6.34 10.99
N ILE A 142 -0.67 -6.08 11.25
CA ILE A 142 -1.23 -6.07 12.60
C ILE A 142 -1.07 -7.45 13.25
N SER A 143 -1.32 -8.55 12.52
CA SER A 143 -1.14 -9.92 13.02
C SER A 143 0.31 -10.24 13.39
N GLN A 144 1.27 -9.68 12.66
CA GLN A 144 2.71 -9.87 12.90
C GLN A 144 3.26 -8.90 13.96
N SER A 145 2.46 -7.91 14.36
CA SER A 145 2.87 -6.93 15.35
C SER A 145 2.87 -7.55 16.75
N SER A 146 4.04 -7.64 17.35
CA SER A 146 4.17 -7.91 18.78
C SER A 146 4.40 -6.59 19.51
N PRO A 147 3.63 -6.26 20.57
CA PRO A 147 3.95 -5.08 21.36
C PRO A 147 5.30 -5.31 22.06
N LYS A 148 6.31 -4.49 21.73
CA LYS A 148 7.58 -4.47 22.46
C LYS A 148 7.29 -4.18 23.94
N GLY A 149 7.62 -5.14 24.80
CA GLY A 149 7.27 -5.11 26.23
C GLY A 149 5.79 -5.43 26.44
N MET A 150 5.50 -6.64 26.96
CA MET A 150 4.15 -7.12 27.24
C MET A 150 3.42 -6.21 28.22
N ASN A 151 2.55 -5.36 27.69
CA ASN A 151 1.49 -4.71 28.45
C ASN A 151 0.16 -5.22 27.87
N SER A 152 -0.67 -5.85 28.70
CA SER A 152 -1.96 -6.44 28.29
C SER A 152 -2.87 -5.43 27.57
N SER A 153 -2.83 -4.16 27.98
CA SER A 153 -3.59 -3.08 27.31
C SER A 153 -3.20 -2.84 25.85
N LYS A 154 -1.90 -3.01 25.50
CA LYS A 154 -1.44 -2.90 24.11
C LYS A 154 -1.90 -4.10 23.28
N LYS A 155 -1.98 -5.28 23.89
CA LYS A 155 -2.50 -6.48 23.22
C LYS A 155 -3.99 -6.36 22.90
N GLU A 156 -4.80 -5.92 23.86
CA GLU A 156 -6.23 -5.67 23.63
C GLU A 156 -6.46 -4.60 22.55
N LEU A 157 -5.62 -3.56 22.52
CA LEU A 157 -5.69 -2.54 21.49
C LEU A 157 -5.35 -3.10 20.10
N LEU A 158 -4.33 -3.96 19.98
CA LEU A 158 -3.99 -4.64 18.73
C LEU A 158 -5.13 -5.53 18.24
N GLU A 159 -5.76 -6.32 19.12
CA GLU A 159 -6.94 -7.12 18.78
C GLU A 159 -8.10 -6.26 18.28
N LYS A 160 -8.36 -5.11 18.92
CA LYS A 160 -9.38 -4.15 18.44
C LYS A 160 -9.05 -3.54 17.09
N ILE A 161 -7.78 -3.20 16.85
CA ILE A 161 -7.33 -2.67 15.56
C ILE A 161 -7.48 -3.74 14.47
N TYR A 162 -7.12 -4.98 14.78
CA TYR A 162 -7.28 -6.14 13.91
C TYR A 162 -8.74 -6.35 13.51
N ASP A 163 -9.65 -6.45 14.49
CA ASP A 163 -11.07 -6.65 14.24
C ASP A 163 -11.68 -5.50 13.44
N ARG A 164 -11.30 -4.26 13.74
CA ARG A 164 -11.74 -3.09 12.98
C ARG A 164 -11.25 -3.11 11.55
N GLN A 165 -9.99 -3.50 11.31
CA GLN A 165 -9.45 -3.60 9.96
C GLN A 165 -10.17 -4.70 9.18
N ARG A 166 -10.41 -5.86 9.80
CA ARG A 166 -11.21 -6.95 9.21
C ARG A 166 -12.61 -6.46 8.82
N GLN A 167 -13.32 -5.77 9.70
CA GLN A 167 -14.63 -5.18 9.39
C GLN A 167 -14.55 -4.16 8.25
N THR A 168 -13.49 -3.37 8.17
CA THR A 168 -13.27 -2.39 7.10
C THR A 168 -13.12 -3.09 5.76
N ILE A 169 -12.37 -4.20 5.68
CA ILE A 169 -12.25 -5.01 4.46
C ILE A 169 -13.61 -5.56 4.02
N PHE A 170 -14.38 -6.14 4.95
CA PHE A 170 -15.71 -6.66 4.63
C PHE A 170 -16.68 -5.56 4.18
N SER A 171 -16.59 -4.37 4.77
CA SER A 171 -17.40 -3.22 4.36
C SER A 171 -17.01 -2.72 2.98
N TYR A 172 -15.71 -2.69 2.68
CA TYR A 172 -15.19 -2.28 1.37
C TYR A 172 -15.74 -3.17 0.26
N ILE A 173 -15.68 -4.50 0.41
CA ILE A 173 -16.07 -5.41 -0.67
C ILE A 173 -17.58 -5.39 -0.98
N GLN A 174 -18.45 -4.90 -0.09
CA GLN A 174 -19.89 -4.76 -0.35
C GLN A 174 -20.21 -3.86 -1.55
N GLY A 175 -19.31 -2.93 -1.89
CA GLY A 175 -19.43 -2.06 -3.06
C GLY A 175 -18.71 -2.56 -4.31
N THR A 176 -18.13 -3.76 -4.27
CA THR A 176 -17.25 -4.30 -5.33
C THR A 176 -17.84 -5.56 -5.95
N LYS A 177 -17.15 -6.12 -6.96
CA LYS A 177 -17.53 -7.44 -7.53
C LYS A 177 -17.02 -8.64 -6.73
N ILE A 178 -16.26 -8.42 -5.65
CA ILE A 178 -15.65 -9.48 -4.85
C ILE A 178 -16.70 -10.06 -3.88
N ARG A 179 -16.83 -11.38 -3.86
CA ARG A 179 -17.83 -12.05 -3.02
C ARG A 179 -17.34 -12.18 -1.58
N ALA A 180 -18.21 -12.00 -0.60
CA ALA A 180 -17.85 -12.12 0.82
C ALA A 180 -17.38 -13.52 1.22
N GLU A 181 -17.97 -14.57 0.65
CA GLU A 181 -17.53 -15.96 0.83
C GLU A 181 -16.10 -16.16 0.31
N GLN A 182 -15.82 -15.66 -0.90
CA GLN A 182 -14.50 -15.71 -1.53
C GLN A 182 -13.43 -15.02 -0.70
N LEU A 183 -13.74 -13.83 -0.14
CA LEU A 183 -12.84 -13.15 0.80
C LEU A 183 -12.63 -13.98 2.08
N THR A 184 -13.69 -14.54 2.64
CA THR A 184 -13.62 -15.33 3.88
C THR A 184 -12.73 -16.56 3.70
N ASP A 185 -12.92 -17.30 2.61
CA ASP A 185 -12.11 -18.47 2.28
C ASP A 185 -10.63 -18.10 2.05
N PHE A 186 -10.39 -16.96 1.39
CA PHE A 186 -9.04 -16.47 1.18
C PHE A 186 -8.34 -16.07 2.48
N LEU A 187 -9.03 -15.35 3.38
CA LEU A 187 -8.49 -15.00 4.70
C LEU A 187 -8.18 -16.25 5.52
N ASN A 188 -9.09 -17.24 5.52
CA ASN A 188 -8.85 -18.53 6.17
C ASN A 188 -7.61 -19.25 5.63
N LEU A 189 -7.40 -19.24 4.30
CA LEU A 189 -6.21 -19.81 3.66
C LEU A 189 -4.93 -19.10 4.11
N MET A 190 -4.98 -17.77 4.26
CA MET A 190 -3.86 -16.95 4.75
C MET A 190 -3.69 -17.02 6.28
N LYS A 191 -4.63 -17.65 6.99
CA LYS A 191 -4.70 -17.70 8.46
C LYS A 191 -4.85 -16.31 9.09
N LEU A 192 -5.74 -15.50 8.51
CA LEU A 192 -6.13 -14.15 8.92
C LEU A 192 -7.64 -14.07 9.22
#